data_AF-A0A8H6HV67-F1
#
_entry.id   AF-A0A8H6HV67-F1
#
_cell.length_a   1.000
_cell.length_b   1.000
_cell.length_c   1.000
_cell.angle_alpha   90.00
_cell.angle_beta   90.00
_cell.angle_gamma   90.00
#
_symmetry.space_group_name_H-M   'P 1'
#
loop_
_entity.id
_entity.type
_entity.pdbx_description
1 polymer ?
#
loop_
_entity_poly.entity_id
_entity_poly.type
_entity_poly.pdbx_seq_one_letter_code
_entity_poly.pdbx_strand_id
1 'polypeptide(L)'
;MPKLPRNKLKNTLPCHIHGCPKTFTSQSGRTRHMHSRHPNLSGHHRAATSAVPLSPPSSPARNGSPPQDEPSLPDAREPSSTPPPAPPPSAQKIKHPYLTGDPCTEDGLPLPFGQHDPPPITNQNKNDWAPFEDDLQFCTADFLYRREEMSQSNIDVLLHLWGLSLMKNGAEYGPFDNYAHIFNTIDAIEQGDAPWQCLKVDMREEITAASPSWKKKVYEVWYRDPDTVLSNLLSNPDFRDEFDYQPYIEVSGDGKRRWSDVMSGNFAWRQSVRLL
;
A
#
# COMPACT_ATOMS: atom_id res chain seq x y z
N MET A 1 -25.89 -49.49 7.45
CA MET A 1 -24.81 -48.54 7.80
C MET A 1 -25.14 -47.18 7.17
N PRO A 2 -25.57 -46.17 7.96
CA PRO A 2 -25.81 -44.81 7.45
C PRO A 2 -24.50 -44.06 7.19
N LYS A 3 -24.51 -43.11 6.25
CA LYS A 3 -23.37 -42.20 5.97
C LYS A 3 -23.57 -40.90 6.77
N LEU A 4 -22.59 -40.47 7.56
CA LEU A 4 -22.64 -39.19 8.27
C LEU A 4 -22.42 -38.00 7.30
N PRO A 5 -23.13 -36.86 7.48
CA PRO A 5 -22.97 -35.67 6.65
C PRO A 5 -21.76 -34.83 7.06
N ARG A 6 -21.19 -34.09 6.09
CA ARG A 6 -20.08 -33.14 6.33
C ARG A 6 -20.58 -31.86 7.01
N ASN A 7 -20.25 -31.70 8.29
CA ASN A 7 -20.54 -30.46 9.02
C ASN A 7 -19.61 -29.32 8.54
N LYS A 8 -20.16 -28.25 7.95
CA LYS A 8 -19.37 -27.11 7.47
C LYS A 8 -19.11 -26.12 8.61
N LEU A 9 -17.89 -26.15 9.14
CA LEU A 9 -17.36 -25.08 10.00
C LEU A 9 -17.56 -23.73 9.29
N LYS A 10 -18.26 -22.80 9.95
CA LYS A 10 -18.38 -21.41 9.48
C LYS A 10 -17.07 -20.69 9.82
N ASN A 11 -16.13 -20.67 8.88
CA ASN A 11 -14.85 -19.97 9.03
C ASN A 11 -15.08 -18.48 9.35
N THR A 12 -14.91 -18.11 10.63
CA THR A 12 -14.90 -16.73 11.08
C THR A 12 -13.52 -16.13 10.87
N LEU A 13 -13.45 -15.06 10.07
CA LEU A 13 -12.22 -14.36 9.74
C LEU A 13 -11.98 -13.27 10.80
N PRO A 14 -10.90 -13.35 11.61
CA PRO A 14 -10.54 -12.26 12.52
C PRO A 14 -10.03 -11.04 11.74
N CYS A 15 -10.09 -9.85 12.34
CA CYS A 15 -9.37 -8.68 11.85
C CYS A 15 -7.85 -8.97 11.83
N HIS A 16 -7.11 -8.33 10.92
CA HIS A 16 -5.65 -8.46 10.84
C HIS A 16 -4.90 -7.55 11.83
N ILE A 17 -5.54 -6.49 12.33
CA ILE A 17 -4.91 -5.54 13.24
C ILE A 17 -4.84 -6.14 14.65
N HIS A 18 -3.62 -6.27 15.17
CA HIS A 18 -3.38 -6.74 16.54
C HIS A 18 -4.16 -5.90 17.56
N GLY A 19 -4.78 -6.58 18.53
CA GLY A 19 -5.65 -5.95 19.52
C GLY A 19 -7.10 -5.70 19.09
N CYS A 20 -7.49 -5.88 17.82
CA CYS A 20 -8.89 -5.72 17.40
C CYS A 20 -9.71 -7.02 17.59
N PRO A 21 -10.73 -7.04 18.48
CA PRO A 21 -11.46 -8.26 18.83
C PRO A 21 -12.62 -8.60 17.85
N LYS A 22 -12.56 -8.16 16.58
CA LYS A 22 -13.67 -8.30 15.63
C LYS A 22 -13.46 -9.48 14.67
N THR A 23 -14.51 -10.27 14.47
CA THR A 23 -14.55 -11.46 13.61
C THR A 23 -15.72 -11.41 12.64
N PHE A 24 -15.54 -11.92 11.41
CA PHE A 24 -16.49 -11.77 10.31
C PHE A 24 -16.81 -13.10 9.62
N THR A 25 -18.06 -13.28 9.21
CA THR A 25 -18.52 -14.45 8.45
C THR A 25 -18.26 -14.36 6.95
N SER A 26 -17.75 -13.23 6.45
CA SER A 26 -17.36 -13.03 5.06
C SER A 26 -16.17 -12.07 4.94
N GLN A 27 -15.36 -12.24 3.89
CA GLN A 27 -14.23 -11.35 3.61
C GLN A 27 -14.70 -9.91 3.36
N SER A 28 -15.81 -9.71 2.65
CA SER A 28 -16.38 -8.38 2.39
C SER A 28 -16.78 -7.63 3.67
N GLY A 29 -17.30 -8.36 4.67
CA GLY A 29 -17.58 -7.79 6.00
C GLY A 29 -16.31 -7.36 6.72
N ARG A 30 -15.25 -8.18 6.64
CA ARG A 30 -13.93 -7.85 7.19
C ARG A 30 -13.29 -6.64 6.50
N THR A 31 -13.30 -6.59 5.17
CA THR A 31 -12.78 -5.46 4.38
C THR A 31 -13.50 -4.16 4.74
N ARG A 32 -14.85 -4.16 4.79
CA ARG A 32 -15.62 -2.98 5.21
C ARG A 32 -15.29 -2.54 6.64
N HIS A 33 -15.08 -3.49 7.55
CA HIS A 33 -14.64 -3.17 8.91
C HIS A 33 -13.25 -2.53 8.93
N MET A 34 -12.27 -3.05 8.19
CA MET A 34 -10.95 -2.42 8.11
C MET A 34 -11.11 -0.99 7.57
N HIS A 35 -11.70 -0.81 6.39
CA HIS A 35 -11.86 0.52 5.75
C HIS A 35 -12.60 1.57 6.62
N SER A 36 -13.36 1.17 7.65
CA SER A 36 -14.13 2.08 8.51
C SER A 36 -13.69 2.15 9.98
N ARG A 37 -12.77 1.30 10.43
CA ARG A 37 -12.27 1.24 11.83
C ARG A 37 -10.76 1.06 11.96
N HIS A 38 -10.12 0.68 10.86
CA HIS A 38 -8.68 0.68 10.63
C HIS A 38 -8.45 1.32 9.25
N PRO A 39 -8.78 2.62 9.06
CA PRO A 39 -8.56 3.32 7.80
C PRO A 39 -7.04 3.40 7.55
N ASN A 40 -6.52 2.35 6.92
CA ASN A 40 -5.09 2.11 6.79
C ASN A 40 -4.59 2.51 5.40
N LEU A 41 -3.31 2.90 5.35
CA LEU A 41 -2.54 3.51 4.26
C LEU A 41 -2.38 2.55 3.05
N SER A 42 -3.50 2.18 2.45
CA SER A 42 -3.63 1.08 1.48
C SER A 42 -3.06 1.40 0.08
N GLY A 43 -2.21 2.42 -0.04
CA GLY A 43 -1.51 2.78 -1.27
C GLY A 43 -0.36 1.82 -1.61
N HIS A 44 0.34 1.29 -0.60
CA HIS A 44 1.64 0.65 -0.78
C HIS A 44 1.62 -0.89 -0.86
N HIS A 45 0.45 -1.51 -0.94
CA HIS A 45 0.28 -2.97 -1.06
C HIS A 45 -0.53 -3.40 -2.30
N ARG A 46 -0.25 -2.79 -3.46
CA ARG A 46 -0.61 -3.40 -4.77
C ARG A 46 0.53 -4.30 -5.25
N ALA A 47 0.59 -5.53 -4.71
CA ALA A 47 1.33 -6.61 -5.36
C ALA A 47 0.82 -6.76 -6.80
N ALA A 48 1.74 -6.90 -7.77
CA ALA A 48 1.43 -6.81 -9.18
C ALA A 48 0.58 -7.99 -9.70
N THR A 49 -0.74 -7.85 -9.64
CA THR A 49 -1.68 -8.74 -10.33
C THR A 49 -1.59 -8.51 -11.84
N SER A 50 -0.70 -9.26 -12.48
CA SER A 50 -0.61 -9.35 -13.95
C SER A 50 -1.90 -9.94 -14.56
N ALA A 51 -2.00 -9.83 -15.89
CA ALA A 51 -3.14 -10.20 -16.75
C ALA A 51 -4.38 -9.29 -16.66
N VAL A 52 -4.37 -8.26 -17.51
CA VAL A 52 -5.59 -7.65 -18.07
C VAL A 52 -6.05 -8.48 -19.28
N PRO A 53 -7.34 -8.85 -19.34
CA PRO A 53 -8.04 -9.03 -20.62
C PRO A 53 -9.08 -7.91 -20.81
N LEU A 54 -9.04 -7.24 -21.96
CA LEU A 54 -10.00 -6.18 -22.33
C LEU A 54 -11.38 -6.76 -22.66
N SER A 55 -12.46 -6.11 -22.22
CA SER A 55 -13.80 -6.21 -22.80
C SER A 55 -14.66 -4.98 -22.44
N PRO A 56 -15.50 -4.47 -23.35
CA PRO A 56 -16.28 -3.23 -23.15
C PRO A 56 -17.57 -3.43 -22.32
N PRO A 57 -18.19 -2.34 -21.81
CA PRO A 57 -19.26 -2.41 -20.81
C PRO A 57 -20.65 -2.72 -21.39
N SER A 58 -21.56 -3.16 -20.52
CA SER A 58 -23.00 -3.23 -20.76
C SER A 58 -23.79 -3.15 -19.45
N SER A 59 -24.96 -2.52 -19.47
CA SER A 59 -25.80 -2.15 -18.31
C SER A 59 -27.17 -1.66 -18.82
N PRO A 60 -28.23 -1.51 -17.97
CA PRO A 60 -28.45 -2.04 -16.61
C PRO A 60 -29.83 -2.73 -16.43
N ALA A 61 -30.08 -3.41 -15.29
CA ALA A 61 -31.39 -3.55 -14.59
C ALA A 61 -31.35 -4.66 -13.51
N ARG A 62 -32.25 -4.74 -12.50
CA ARG A 62 -32.97 -3.74 -11.66
C ARG A 62 -33.70 -4.50 -10.52
N ASN A 63 -33.49 -4.09 -9.25
CA ASN A 63 -34.28 -4.39 -8.01
C ASN A 63 -34.65 -5.85 -7.64
N GLY A 64 -34.54 -6.22 -6.35
CA GLY A 64 -35.30 -7.33 -5.75
C GLY A 64 -34.70 -7.95 -4.47
N SER A 65 -35.51 -8.09 -3.40
CA SER A 65 -35.25 -8.80 -2.12
C SER A 65 -36.48 -8.67 -1.20
N PRO A 66 -36.66 -9.50 -0.14
CA PRO A 66 -36.43 -10.95 0.07
C PRO A 66 -37.83 -11.60 0.42
N PRO A 67 -38.04 -12.60 1.32
CA PRO A 67 -37.19 -13.63 1.97
C PRO A 67 -37.47 -15.08 1.42
N GLN A 68 -37.80 -16.22 2.08
CA GLN A 68 -38.21 -16.60 3.46
C GLN A 68 -38.00 -18.13 3.74
N ASP A 69 -38.27 -18.53 4.99
CA ASP A 69 -38.59 -19.87 5.54
C ASP A 69 -37.52 -20.98 5.76
N GLU A 70 -37.66 -21.65 6.92
CA GLU A 70 -36.79 -22.68 7.52
C GLU A 70 -37.66 -23.60 8.42
N PRO A 71 -37.34 -24.91 8.53
CA PRO A 71 -37.71 -25.67 9.74
C PRO A 71 -36.66 -26.69 10.24
N SER A 72 -35.84 -26.27 11.21
CA SER A 72 -35.88 -26.70 12.63
C SER A 72 -35.81 -28.20 13.04
N LEU A 73 -34.89 -28.46 13.99
CA LEU A 73 -34.86 -29.54 15.02
C LEU A 73 -34.52 -31.00 14.59
N PRO A 74 -34.06 -31.90 15.52
CA PRO A 74 -33.57 -31.70 16.89
C PRO A 74 -32.13 -32.25 17.14
N ASP A 75 -31.72 -32.28 18.41
CA ASP A 75 -30.38 -32.58 18.94
C ASP A 75 -30.02 -34.08 19.04
N ALA A 76 -28.72 -34.40 18.94
CA ALA A 76 -28.08 -35.61 19.47
C ALA A 76 -26.53 -35.52 19.38
N ARG A 77 -25.85 -35.39 20.53
CA ARG A 77 -24.38 -35.45 20.66
C ARG A 77 -23.92 -36.80 21.21
N GLU A 78 -22.75 -37.25 20.77
CA GLU A 78 -21.73 -37.99 21.55
C GLU A 78 -20.35 -37.77 20.86
N PRO A 79 -19.20 -37.76 21.57
CA PRO A 79 -17.96 -37.17 21.07
C PRO A 79 -16.87 -38.17 20.64
N SER A 80 -16.25 -37.95 19.46
CA SER A 80 -15.02 -38.63 19.05
C SER A 80 -13.79 -37.73 19.27
N SER A 81 -12.95 -38.04 20.27
CA SER A 81 -11.77 -37.26 20.61
C SER A 81 -10.54 -37.64 19.77
N THR A 82 -10.11 -36.74 18.88
CA THR A 82 -8.80 -36.82 18.21
C THR A 82 -8.05 -35.50 18.47
N PRO A 83 -6.80 -35.52 18.96
CA PRO A 83 -6.03 -34.30 19.16
C PRO A 83 -5.70 -33.63 17.81
N PRO A 84 -5.59 -32.28 17.76
CA PRO A 84 -5.24 -31.57 16.53
C PRO A 84 -3.79 -31.89 16.09
N PRO A 85 -3.49 -31.85 14.79
CA PRO A 85 -2.13 -32.02 14.30
C PRO A 85 -1.23 -30.87 14.78
N ALA A 86 0.05 -31.18 14.97
CA ALA A 86 1.06 -30.20 15.37
C ALA A 86 1.19 -29.06 14.33
N PRO A 87 1.54 -27.83 14.76
CA PRO A 87 1.78 -26.72 13.84
C PRO A 87 2.95 -27.04 12.89
N PRO A 88 2.91 -26.55 11.63
CA PRO A 88 4.02 -26.74 10.69
C PRO A 88 5.30 -26.05 11.22
N PRO A 89 6.49 -26.58 10.89
CA PRO A 89 7.75 -26.00 11.32
C PRO A 89 7.88 -24.55 10.83
N SER A 90 8.12 -23.63 11.77
CA SER A 90 8.28 -22.20 11.51
C SER A 90 9.50 -21.91 10.65
N ALA A 91 9.39 -20.95 9.74
CA ALA A 91 10.55 -20.43 9.02
C ALA A 91 11.52 -19.71 9.97
N GLN A 92 12.82 -19.81 9.69
CA GLN A 92 13.90 -19.21 10.47
C GLN A 92 14.55 -18.09 9.65
N LYS A 93 14.46 -16.84 10.11
CA LYS A 93 15.32 -15.72 9.64
C LYS A 93 16.64 -15.73 10.43
N ILE A 94 17.76 -15.87 9.72
CA ILE A 94 19.12 -15.72 10.24
C ILE A 94 19.63 -14.34 9.81
N LYS A 95 19.78 -13.42 10.75
CA LYS A 95 20.26 -12.04 10.53
C LYS A 95 21.78 -12.00 10.24
N HIS A 96 22.22 -11.06 9.40
CA HIS A 96 23.63 -10.90 9.04
C HIS A 96 24.47 -10.27 10.19
N PRO A 97 25.66 -10.79 10.53
CA PRO A 97 26.35 -10.46 11.79
C PRO A 97 27.00 -9.08 11.90
N TYR A 98 27.30 -8.38 10.79
CA TYR A 98 28.05 -7.11 10.82
C TYR A 98 27.22 -5.87 10.48
N LEU A 99 26.46 -5.91 9.39
CA LEU A 99 25.46 -4.88 9.08
C LEU A 99 24.16 -5.21 9.83
N THR A 100 23.80 -4.41 10.84
CA THR A 100 22.61 -4.64 11.68
C THR A 100 21.40 -3.77 11.33
N GLY A 101 21.63 -2.60 10.73
CA GLY A 101 20.56 -1.62 10.46
C GLY A 101 20.06 -0.89 11.71
N ASP A 102 20.81 -0.93 12.83
CA ASP A 102 20.45 -0.21 14.05
C ASP A 102 20.64 1.31 13.89
N PRO A 103 19.76 2.16 14.45
CA PRO A 103 19.92 3.61 14.40
C PRO A 103 21.24 4.13 15.01
N CYS A 104 21.94 4.97 14.24
CA CYS A 104 23.25 5.55 14.54
C CYS A 104 23.30 7.07 14.31
N THR A 105 24.40 7.72 14.71
CA THR A 105 24.69 9.13 14.38
C THR A 105 25.17 9.29 12.94
N GLU A 106 25.32 10.55 12.48
CA GLU A 106 25.94 10.88 11.19
C GLU A 106 27.36 10.27 11.05
N ASP A 107 28.13 10.23 12.15
CA ASP A 107 29.44 9.56 12.22
C ASP A 107 29.37 8.01 12.25
N GLY A 108 28.19 7.41 12.13
CA GLY A 108 27.96 5.97 12.21
C GLY A 108 28.07 5.37 13.62
N LEU A 109 28.10 6.19 14.68
CA LEU A 109 28.20 5.70 16.06
C LEU A 109 26.83 5.20 16.57
N PRO A 110 26.75 4.08 17.31
CA PRO A 110 25.47 3.58 17.84
C PRO A 110 24.78 4.60 18.74
N LEU A 111 23.48 4.85 18.53
CA LEU A 111 22.73 5.75 19.41
C LEU A 111 22.62 5.18 20.84
N PRO A 112 22.63 6.03 21.88
CA PRO A 112 22.41 5.61 23.26
C PRO A 112 21.07 4.89 23.45
N PHE A 113 21.05 3.92 24.38
CA PHE A 113 19.84 3.17 24.73
C PHE A 113 18.71 4.12 25.16
N GLY A 114 17.59 4.10 24.42
CA GLY A 114 16.47 5.02 24.60
C GLY A 114 16.46 6.25 23.68
N GLN A 115 17.44 6.40 22.77
CA GLN A 115 17.45 7.42 21.70
C GLN A 115 17.21 6.84 20.30
N HIS A 116 16.90 5.54 20.17
CA HIS A 116 16.62 4.89 18.88
C HIS A 116 15.23 5.23 18.30
N ASP A 117 14.32 5.75 19.11
CA ASP A 117 13.04 6.25 18.63
C ASP A 117 13.25 7.66 18.08
N PRO A 118 12.94 7.92 16.79
CA PRO A 118 13.01 9.28 16.25
C PRO A 118 12.03 10.17 17.03
N PRO A 119 12.31 11.48 17.17
CA PRO A 119 11.39 12.40 17.82
C PRO A 119 10.03 12.30 17.13
N PRO A 120 8.92 12.12 17.88
CA PRO A 120 7.60 12.00 17.26
C PRO A 120 7.33 13.24 16.41
N ILE A 121 6.89 13.05 15.16
CA ILE A 121 6.68 14.12 14.18
C ILE A 121 6.00 15.29 14.87
N THR A 122 6.71 16.42 14.93
CA THR A 122 6.51 17.45 15.96
C THR A 122 5.19 18.18 15.78
N ASN A 123 4.13 17.64 16.41
CA ASN A 123 2.77 18.19 16.41
C ASN A 123 2.38 18.81 15.06
N GLN A 124 2.31 18.00 13.99
CA GLN A 124 1.53 18.41 12.81
C GLN A 124 0.20 18.93 13.33
N ASN A 125 -0.07 20.21 13.09
CA ASN A 125 -1.24 20.85 13.65
C ASN A 125 -2.46 20.12 13.08
N LYS A 126 -3.48 19.83 13.89
CA LYS A 126 -4.53 18.88 13.45
C LYS A 126 -5.36 19.38 12.24
N ASN A 127 -5.18 20.65 11.89
CA ASN A 127 -5.80 21.32 10.76
C ASN A 127 -4.77 21.72 9.67
N ASP A 128 -3.55 21.18 9.74
CA ASP A 128 -2.49 21.41 8.74
C ASP A 128 -2.70 20.48 7.54
N TRP A 129 -3.58 20.92 6.63
CA TRP A 129 -3.90 20.21 5.39
C TRP A 129 -3.04 20.67 4.20
N ALA A 130 -2.11 21.61 4.42
CA ALA A 130 -1.32 22.25 3.36
C ALA A 130 -0.66 21.20 2.43
N PRO A 131 -0.73 21.37 1.10
CA PRO A 131 -1.20 22.55 0.34
C PRO A 131 -2.73 22.70 0.24
N PHE A 132 -3.52 21.77 0.79
CA PHE A 132 -4.98 21.86 0.79
C PHE A 132 -5.50 22.78 1.90
N GLU A 133 -6.65 23.43 1.67
CA GLU A 133 -7.30 24.32 2.64
C GLU A 133 -7.93 23.54 3.81
N ASP A 134 -8.57 22.40 3.53
CA ASP A 134 -9.25 21.56 4.52
C ASP A 134 -9.31 20.06 4.14
N ASP A 135 -9.94 19.26 5.00
CA ASP A 135 -10.12 17.82 4.82
C ASP A 135 -11.09 17.48 3.67
N LEU A 136 -12.06 18.36 3.38
CA LEU A 136 -12.99 18.23 2.25
C LEU A 136 -12.26 18.41 0.92
N GLN A 137 -11.37 19.40 0.80
CA GLN A 137 -10.57 19.65 -0.39
C GLN A 137 -9.59 18.49 -0.62
N PHE A 138 -8.86 18.04 0.41
CA PHE A 138 -8.02 16.84 0.34
C PHE A 138 -8.81 15.60 -0.10
N CYS A 139 -9.94 15.30 0.53
CA CYS A 139 -10.76 14.13 0.19
C CYS A 139 -11.38 14.22 -1.21
N THR A 140 -11.65 15.43 -1.70
CA THR A 140 -12.14 15.66 -3.07
C THR A 140 -11.04 15.37 -4.10
N ALA A 141 -9.81 15.81 -3.85
CA ALA A 141 -8.67 15.47 -4.70
C ALA A 141 -8.36 13.97 -4.69
N ASP A 142 -8.31 13.33 -3.51
CA ASP A 142 -8.11 11.88 -3.36
C ASP A 142 -9.14 11.07 -4.16
N PHE A 143 -10.41 11.47 -4.12
CA PHE A 143 -11.48 10.81 -4.83
C PHE A 143 -11.36 11.00 -6.35
N LEU A 144 -11.28 12.24 -6.83
CA LEU A 144 -11.35 12.55 -8.26
C LEU A 144 -10.07 12.16 -9.02
N TYR A 145 -8.90 12.40 -8.44
CA TYR A 145 -7.62 12.12 -9.07
C TYR A 145 -7.19 10.65 -8.88
N ARG A 146 -7.12 10.18 -7.63
CA ARG A 146 -6.43 8.91 -7.29
C ARG A 146 -7.36 7.68 -7.29
N ARG A 147 -8.67 7.86 -7.15
CA ARG A 147 -9.62 6.74 -6.97
C ARG A 147 -10.54 6.50 -8.16
N GLU A 148 -11.10 7.56 -8.73
CA GLU A 148 -11.95 7.47 -9.93
C GLU A 148 -11.19 7.77 -11.23
N GLU A 149 -9.96 8.30 -11.15
CA GLU A 149 -9.11 8.69 -12.30
C GLU A 149 -9.88 9.57 -13.31
N MET A 150 -10.66 10.52 -12.79
CA MET A 150 -11.69 11.24 -13.56
C MET A 150 -11.06 12.18 -14.59
N SER A 151 -11.58 12.18 -15.82
CA SER A 151 -11.10 13.08 -16.86
C SER A 151 -11.32 14.56 -16.50
N GLN A 152 -10.37 15.40 -16.89
CA GLN A 152 -10.39 16.87 -16.68
C GLN A 152 -11.75 17.49 -17.04
N SER A 153 -12.31 17.11 -18.19
CA SER A 153 -13.65 17.54 -18.66
C SER A 153 -14.79 17.21 -17.70
N ASN A 154 -14.71 16.07 -17.03
CA ASN A 154 -15.76 15.57 -16.14
C ASN A 154 -15.58 16.15 -14.73
N ILE A 155 -14.34 16.41 -14.32
CA ILE A 155 -14.03 17.18 -13.11
C ILE A 155 -14.62 18.59 -13.23
N ASP A 156 -14.39 19.30 -14.34
CA ASP A 156 -14.95 20.65 -14.55
C ASP A 156 -16.49 20.65 -14.52
N VAL A 157 -17.14 19.69 -15.20
CA VAL A 157 -18.60 19.55 -15.15
C VAL A 157 -19.10 19.27 -13.74
N LEU A 158 -18.41 18.42 -12.97
CA LEU A 158 -18.78 18.09 -11.59
C LEU A 158 -18.63 19.31 -10.67
N LEU A 159 -17.50 19.99 -10.70
CA LEU A 159 -17.23 21.19 -9.89
C LEU A 159 -18.19 22.33 -10.24
N HIS A 160 -18.48 22.54 -11.53
CA HIS A 160 -19.47 23.51 -11.98
C HIS A 160 -20.89 23.20 -11.46
N LEU A 161 -21.33 21.94 -11.54
CA LEU A 161 -22.62 21.50 -10.99
C LEU A 161 -22.67 21.61 -9.46
N TRP A 162 -21.56 21.38 -8.77
CA TRP A 162 -21.44 21.54 -7.32
C TRP A 162 -21.54 23.03 -6.93
N GLY A 163 -20.81 23.92 -7.61
CA GLY A 163 -20.91 25.38 -7.43
C GLY A 163 -22.34 25.90 -7.66
N LEU A 164 -22.99 25.49 -8.76
CA LEU A 164 -24.41 25.81 -9.03
C LEU A 164 -25.39 25.28 -7.96
N SER A 165 -24.99 24.30 -7.15
CA SER A 165 -25.76 23.80 -6.01
C SER A 165 -25.48 24.59 -4.74
N LEU A 166 -24.24 25.04 -4.53
CA LEU A 166 -23.82 25.86 -3.38
C LEU A 166 -24.39 27.28 -3.44
N MET A 167 -24.33 27.93 -4.61
CA MET A 167 -24.90 29.27 -4.82
C MET A 167 -26.40 29.35 -4.48
N LYS A 168 -27.16 28.28 -4.71
CA LYS A 168 -28.59 28.19 -4.35
C LYS A 168 -28.85 28.16 -2.85
N ASN A 169 -27.84 27.77 -2.07
CA ASN A 169 -27.90 27.65 -0.61
C ASN A 169 -27.16 28.81 0.10
N GLY A 170 -26.68 29.82 -0.64
CA GLY A 170 -25.96 30.97 -0.08
C GLY A 170 -24.49 30.73 0.23
N ALA A 171 -23.89 29.62 -0.25
CA ALA A 171 -22.46 29.39 -0.20
C ALA A 171 -21.81 29.81 -1.53
N GLU A 172 -20.66 30.49 -1.47
CA GLU A 172 -20.10 31.21 -2.62
C GLU A 172 -19.14 30.36 -3.47
N TYR A 173 -18.36 29.47 -2.83
CA TYR A 173 -17.33 28.64 -3.48
C TYR A 173 -17.46 27.15 -3.09
N GLY A 174 -17.00 26.26 -3.97
CA GLY A 174 -16.79 24.84 -3.69
C GLY A 174 -15.32 24.53 -3.36
N PRO A 175 -14.95 23.26 -3.10
CA PRO A 175 -13.59 22.91 -2.71
C PRO A 175 -12.54 23.18 -3.80
N PHE A 176 -12.94 23.25 -5.07
CA PHE A 176 -12.06 23.59 -6.20
C PHE A 176 -12.87 24.26 -7.31
N ASP A 177 -12.23 25.14 -8.10
CA ASP A 177 -12.87 25.83 -9.23
C ASP A 177 -12.96 24.98 -10.51
N ASN A 178 -11.94 24.17 -10.76
CA ASN A 178 -11.71 23.42 -12.00
C ASN A 178 -10.62 22.34 -11.79
N TYR A 179 -10.38 21.48 -12.79
CA TYR A 179 -9.35 20.44 -12.70
C TYR A 179 -7.93 20.99 -12.49
N ALA A 180 -7.61 22.17 -13.01
CA ALA A 180 -6.26 22.73 -12.92
C ALA A 180 -5.96 23.22 -11.50
N HIS A 181 -6.96 23.71 -10.75
CA HIS A 181 -6.82 23.95 -9.31
C HIS A 181 -6.45 22.64 -8.59
N ILE A 182 -7.20 21.55 -8.81
CA ILE A 182 -6.87 20.23 -8.22
C ILE A 182 -5.43 19.81 -8.53
N PHE A 183 -5.02 19.89 -9.80
CA PHE A 183 -3.72 19.40 -10.24
C PHE A 183 -2.59 20.26 -9.68
N ASN A 184 -2.74 21.60 -9.69
CA ASN A 184 -1.77 22.51 -9.08
C ASN A 184 -1.64 22.30 -7.57
N THR A 185 -2.72 21.97 -6.85
CA THR A 185 -2.65 21.67 -5.42
C THR A 185 -1.96 20.33 -5.15
N ILE A 186 -2.14 19.32 -6.03
CA ILE A 186 -1.41 18.04 -5.94
C ILE A 186 0.09 18.23 -6.26
N ASP A 187 0.42 19.02 -7.28
CA ASP A 187 1.81 19.32 -7.66
C ASP A 187 2.52 20.25 -6.63
N ALA A 188 1.79 20.85 -5.69
CA ALA A 188 2.31 21.65 -4.58
C ALA A 188 2.50 20.87 -3.27
N ILE A 189 2.39 19.53 -3.27
CA ILE A 189 2.61 18.70 -2.09
C ILE A 189 4.12 18.58 -1.81
N GLU A 190 4.61 19.35 -0.84
CA GLU A 190 6.02 19.30 -0.39
C GLU A 190 6.33 18.07 0.47
N GLN A 191 5.32 17.42 1.07
CA GLN A 191 5.51 16.32 2.01
C GLN A 191 6.07 15.06 1.33
N GLY A 192 7.38 14.84 1.51
CA GLY A 192 8.11 13.76 0.87
C GLY A 192 8.43 14.04 -0.60
N ASP A 193 8.56 15.32 -1.00
CA ASP A 193 8.96 15.68 -2.36
C ASP A 193 10.29 15.00 -2.75
N ALA A 194 10.30 14.52 -3.98
CA ALA A 194 11.40 13.85 -4.65
C ALA A 194 11.15 14.05 -6.16
N PRO A 195 11.47 15.23 -6.72
CA PRO A 195 10.92 15.66 -8.00
C PRO A 195 11.46 14.82 -9.16
N TRP A 196 10.66 14.73 -10.24
CA TRP A 196 11.04 14.00 -11.44
C TRP A 196 12.18 14.71 -12.18
N GLN A 197 13.34 14.06 -12.23
CA GLN A 197 14.49 14.45 -13.02
C GLN A 197 14.48 13.70 -14.37
N CYS A 198 15.02 14.33 -15.41
CA CYS A 198 15.20 13.71 -16.74
C CYS A 198 16.67 13.78 -17.14
N LEU A 199 17.28 12.62 -17.38
CA LEU A 199 18.60 12.53 -18.01
C LEU A 199 18.46 11.99 -19.44
N LYS A 200 19.37 12.40 -20.32
CA LYS A 200 19.38 11.99 -21.73
C LYS A 200 20.51 10.99 -21.99
N VAL A 201 20.16 9.83 -22.54
CA VAL A 201 21.08 8.72 -22.83
C VAL A 201 21.19 8.53 -24.34
N ASP A 202 22.40 8.70 -24.86
CA ASP A 202 22.84 8.26 -26.17
C ASP A 202 23.82 7.07 -26.05
N MET A 203 23.97 6.29 -27.13
CA MET A 203 24.90 5.16 -27.16
C MET A 203 26.32 5.64 -27.46
N ARG A 204 27.16 5.76 -26.43
CA ARG A 204 28.59 6.17 -26.51
C ARG A 204 29.53 5.21 -27.26
N GLU A 205 28.98 4.25 -28.00
CA GLU A 205 29.73 3.33 -28.85
C GLU A 205 29.96 3.95 -30.24
N GLU A 206 30.78 3.32 -31.09
CA GLU A 206 31.01 3.83 -32.45
C GLU A 206 29.76 3.68 -33.34
N ILE A 207 28.97 4.76 -33.47
CA ILE A 207 27.77 4.80 -34.30
C ILE A 207 28.14 4.91 -35.79
N THR A 208 28.34 3.75 -36.42
CA THR A 208 28.57 3.65 -37.87
C THR A 208 27.32 3.94 -38.70
N ALA A 209 27.49 4.25 -39.99
CA ALA A 209 26.38 4.40 -40.93
C ALA A 209 25.45 3.16 -40.98
N ALA A 210 26.01 1.96 -40.84
CA ALA A 210 25.25 0.70 -40.79
C ALA A 210 24.59 0.39 -39.43
N SER A 211 24.86 1.17 -38.37
CA SER A 211 24.30 0.92 -37.04
C SER A 211 22.77 1.02 -37.02
N PRO A 212 22.07 0.17 -36.24
CA PRO A 212 20.62 0.12 -36.21
C PRO A 212 20.02 1.42 -35.66
N SER A 213 18.80 1.74 -36.08
CA SER A 213 18.14 3.02 -35.77
C SER A 213 17.96 3.28 -34.27
N TRP A 214 17.92 2.26 -33.42
CA TRP A 214 17.84 2.41 -31.97
C TRP A 214 19.15 2.96 -31.37
N LYS A 215 20.34 2.55 -31.86
CA LYS A 215 21.62 3.12 -31.38
C LYS A 215 21.79 4.60 -31.76
N LYS A 216 21.06 5.06 -32.76
CA LYS A 216 21.09 6.44 -33.29
C LYS A 216 20.07 7.38 -32.60
N LYS A 217 19.39 6.91 -31.54
CA LYS A 217 18.43 7.72 -30.78
C LYS A 217 19.04 8.21 -29.47
N VAL A 218 18.65 9.42 -29.09
CA VAL A 218 18.70 9.88 -27.70
C VAL A 218 17.43 9.38 -27.00
N TYR A 219 17.58 8.83 -25.80
CA TYR A 219 16.50 8.37 -24.94
C TYR A 219 16.39 9.30 -23.74
N GLU A 220 15.16 9.64 -23.35
CA GLU A 220 14.88 10.38 -22.12
C GLU A 220 14.54 9.39 -21.01
N VAL A 221 15.32 9.42 -19.93
CA VAL A 221 15.13 8.57 -18.75
C VAL A 221 14.64 9.46 -17.62
N TRP A 222 13.37 9.29 -17.27
CA TRP A 222 12.74 9.95 -16.15
C TRP A 222 12.93 9.13 -14.87
N TYR A 223 13.45 9.77 -13.83
CA TYR A 223 13.78 9.15 -12.54
C TYR A 223 13.51 10.15 -11.40
N ARG A 224 13.44 9.65 -10.17
CA ARG A 224 13.57 10.46 -8.96
C ARG A 224 14.95 10.18 -8.36
N ASP A 225 15.52 11.13 -7.65
CA ASP A 225 16.78 10.90 -6.96
C ASP A 225 16.63 9.77 -5.91
N PRO A 226 17.39 8.65 -6.00
CA PRO A 226 17.22 7.53 -5.08
C PRO A 226 17.52 7.86 -3.62
N ASP A 227 18.44 8.80 -3.37
CA ASP A 227 18.87 9.17 -2.01
C ASP A 227 17.78 10.00 -1.30
N THR A 228 17.19 10.97 -2.01
CA THR A 228 15.99 11.71 -1.58
C THR A 228 14.81 10.76 -1.34
N VAL A 229 14.52 9.85 -2.26
CA VAL A 229 13.40 8.88 -2.11
C VAL A 229 13.61 7.97 -0.90
N LEU A 230 14.84 7.47 -0.68
CA LEU A 230 15.15 6.63 0.46
C LEU A 230 15.13 7.42 1.78
N SER A 231 15.64 8.65 1.79
CA SER A 231 15.61 9.55 2.95
C SER A 231 14.18 9.88 3.37
N ASN A 232 13.29 10.16 2.41
CA ASN A 232 11.86 10.40 2.68
C ASN A 232 11.16 9.14 3.22
N LEU A 233 11.51 7.95 2.72
CA LEU A 233 11.00 6.67 3.20
C LEU A 233 11.49 6.37 4.64
N LEU A 234 12.76 6.64 4.93
CA LEU A 234 13.37 6.43 6.25
C LEU A 234 12.88 7.43 7.31
N SER A 235 12.59 8.67 6.89
CA SER A 235 12.10 9.73 7.78
C SER A 235 10.63 9.58 8.17
N ASN A 236 9.86 8.77 7.44
CA ASN A 236 8.44 8.54 7.71
C ASN A 236 8.23 7.32 8.64
N PRO A 237 7.76 7.51 9.88
CA PRO A 237 7.59 6.43 10.85
C PRO A 237 6.51 5.41 10.46
N ASP A 238 5.59 5.72 9.54
CA ASP A 238 4.59 4.76 9.05
C ASP A 238 5.24 3.57 8.31
N PHE A 239 6.50 3.72 7.85
CA PHE A 239 7.26 2.67 7.17
C PHE A 239 8.27 1.93 8.07
N ARG A 240 8.32 2.22 9.38
CA ARG A 240 9.35 1.73 10.33
C ARG A 240 9.51 0.21 10.38
N ASP A 241 8.44 -0.54 10.15
CA ASP A 241 8.43 -2.02 10.18
C ASP A 241 8.04 -2.63 8.81
N GLU A 242 7.93 -1.82 7.75
CA GLU A 242 7.47 -2.25 6.42
C GLU A 242 8.59 -2.90 5.56
N PHE A 243 9.85 -2.80 5.97
CA PHE A 243 10.98 -3.47 5.31
C PHE A 243 12.11 -3.86 6.27
N ASP A 244 12.79 -4.99 5.99
CA ASP A 244 14.01 -5.35 6.71
C ASP A 244 15.16 -4.41 6.33
N TYR A 245 15.75 -3.71 7.31
CA TYR A 245 17.00 -2.94 7.14
C TYR A 245 18.26 -3.81 7.08
N GLN A 246 18.16 -5.06 7.56
CA GLN A 246 19.27 -5.96 7.78
C GLN A 246 19.25 -7.15 6.81
N PRO A 247 20.32 -7.41 6.05
CA PRO A 247 20.43 -8.61 5.23
C PRO A 247 20.23 -9.91 6.01
N TYR A 248 19.53 -10.87 5.42
CA TYR A 248 19.15 -12.10 6.12
C TYR A 248 19.07 -13.35 5.22
N ILE A 249 19.26 -14.50 5.87
CA ILE A 249 19.03 -15.82 5.30
C ILE A 249 17.76 -16.38 5.93
N GLU A 250 16.67 -16.43 5.15
CA GLU A 250 15.46 -17.11 5.58
C GLU A 250 15.37 -18.54 5.03
N VAL A 251 15.12 -19.49 5.92
CA VAL A 251 14.94 -20.90 5.58
C VAL A 251 13.54 -21.32 6.03
N SER A 252 12.73 -21.88 5.13
CA SER A 252 11.43 -22.46 5.47
C SER A 252 11.59 -23.76 6.24
N GLY A 253 10.54 -24.19 6.95
CA GLY A 253 10.57 -25.37 7.81
C GLY A 253 10.81 -26.73 7.10
N ASP A 254 10.87 -26.74 5.78
CA ASP A 254 11.30 -27.86 4.93
C ASP A 254 12.76 -27.75 4.43
N GLY A 255 13.55 -26.83 5.02
CA GLY A 255 14.98 -26.64 4.75
C GLY A 255 15.31 -25.82 3.51
N LYS A 256 14.32 -25.22 2.82
CA LYS A 256 14.55 -24.46 1.58
C LYS A 256 14.80 -22.98 1.86
N ARG A 257 15.67 -22.36 1.07
CA ARG A 257 15.92 -20.90 1.10
C ARG A 257 14.71 -20.16 0.53
N ARG A 258 14.18 -19.17 1.26
CA ARG A 258 13.19 -18.22 0.75
C ARG A 258 13.87 -16.89 0.41
N TRP A 259 13.31 -16.19 -0.59
CA TRP A 259 13.63 -14.81 -0.94
C TRP A 259 12.30 -14.05 -1.08
N SER A 260 12.31 -12.78 -0.70
CA SER A 260 11.12 -11.92 -0.59
C SER A 260 11.39 -10.47 -0.99
N ASP A 261 12.62 -10.00 -0.76
CA ASP A 261 13.03 -8.60 -0.82
C ASP A 261 14.55 -8.49 -1.07
N VAL A 262 15.07 -7.26 -1.15
CA VAL A 262 16.50 -6.97 -1.41
C VAL A 262 17.42 -7.54 -0.32
N MET A 263 17.05 -7.42 0.96
CA MET A 263 17.86 -7.84 2.10
C MET A 263 17.88 -9.36 2.29
N SER A 264 16.83 -10.05 1.87
CA SER A 264 16.81 -11.51 1.71
C SER A 264 17.83 -11.99 0.65
N GLY A 265 18.32 -11.10 -0.22
CA GLY A 265 19.11 -11.40 -1.42
C GLY A 265 20.59 -11.76 -1.18
N ASN A 266 21.11 -12.66 -2.02
CA ASN A 266 22.52 -13.07 -2.01
C ASN A 266 23.50 -11.91 -2.26
N PHE A 267 23.07 -10.83 -2.94
CA PHE A 267 23.90 -9.65 -3.18
C PHE A 267 24.08 -8.83 -1.89
N ALA A 268 22.98 -8.44 -1.24
CA ALA A 268 23.02 -7.66 0.00
C ALA A 268 23.83 -8.38 1.10
N TRP A 269 23.62 -9.69 1.27
CA TRP A 269 24.41 -10.52 2.18
C TRP A 269 25.91 -10.49 1.86
N ARG A 270 26.31 -10.54 0.58
CA ARG A 270 27.73 -10.54 0.16
C ARG A 270 28.41 -9.18 0.22
N GLN A 271 27.66 -8.08 0.10
CA GLN A 271 28.21 -6.71 0.19
C GLN A 271 28.34 -6.22 1.64
N SER A 272 27.70 -6.89 2.60
CA SER A 272 27.69 -6.52 4.02
C SER A 272 29.01 -6.83 4.77
N VAL A 273 30.15 -6.67 4.11
CA VAL A 273 31.45 -7.18 4.59
C VAL A 273 32.00 -6.47 5.81
N ARG A 274 31.66 -5.18 6.01
CA ARG A 274 32.20 -4.31 7.07
C ARG A 274 31.38 -2.99 7.14
N LEU A 275 31.20 -2.43 8.34
CA LEU A 275 30.94 -1.00 8.54
C LEU A 275 32.27 -0.25 8.41
N LEU A 276 32.34 0.76 7.53
CA LEU A 276 33.60 1.37 7.08
C LEU A 276 34.43 1.96 8.23
#